data_AF-A0A7N0VFY1-F1
#
_entry.id   AF-A0A7N0VFY1-F1
#
_cell.length_a   1.000
_cell.length_b   1.000
_cell.length_c   1.000
_cell.angle_alpha   90.00
_cell.angle_beta   90.00
_cell.angle_gamma   90.00
#
_symmetry.space_group_name_H-M   'P 1'
#
loop_
_entity.id
_entity.type
_entity.pdbx_description
1 polymer ?
#
loop_
_entity_poly.entity_id
_entity_poly.type
_entity_poly.pdbx_seq_one_letter_code
_entity_poly.pdbx_strand_id
1 'polypeptide(L)'
;MDPYVILAVRDQVKKSSVASGQGSEPAWNETFLFTITDGLEQLSIKIMDSDVGDDDFVGELIIPLEPLFTGGNIPVKAYTVKRGEKERGEIRIGLSFFPEA
;
A
#
# COMPACT_ATOMS: atom_id res chain seq x y z
N MET A 1 14.18 5.92 -10.57
CA MET A 1 12.93 5.62 -9.88
C MET A 1 13.11 6.04 -8.44
N ASP A 2 12.31 7.02 -8.08
CA ASP A 2 12.13 7.60 -6.77
C ASP A 2 10.65 7.35 -6.40
N PRO A 3 10.30 6.12 -5.99
CA PRO A 3 8.91 5.73 -5.92
C PRO A 3 8.26 6.18 -4.60
N TYR A 4 6.96 6.42 -4.66
CA TYR A 4 6.12 6.63 -3.49
C TYR A 4 4.82 5.84 -3.60
N VAL A 5 4.18 5.63 -2.46
CA VAL A 5 2.99 4.80 -2.35
C VAL A 5 1.81 5.67 -1.96
N ILE A 6 0.71 5.52 -2.68
CA ILE A 6 -0.60 6.06 -2.34
C ILE A 6 -1.43 4.91 -1.77
N LEU A 7 -1.88 5.06 -0.53
CA LEU A 7 -2.73 4.09 0.16
C LEU A 7 -4.11 4.69 0.33
N ALA A 8 -5.15 3.93 0.01
CA ALA A 8 -6.53 4.37 0.11
C ALA A 8 -7.42 3.28 0.74
N VAL A 9 -8.22 3.71 1.72
CA VAL A 9 -9.34 2.95 2.27
C VAL A 9 -10.55 3.88 2.26
N ARG A 10 -11.57 3.56 1.47
CA ARG A 10 -12.73 4.45 1.21
C ARG A 10 -12.29 5.84 0.72
N ASP A 11 -12.62 6.88 1.49
CA ASP A 11 -12.35 8.29 1.28
C ASP A 11 -11.03 8.74 1.92
N GLN A 12 -10.42 7.90 2.77
CA GLN A 12 -9.13 8.19 3.38
C GLN A 12 -8.00 7.84 2.42
N VAL A 13 -7.29 8.87 1.95
CA VAL A 13 -6.10 8.73 1.11
C VAL A 13 -4.87 9.22 1.85
N LYS A 14 -3.81 8.42 1.85
CA LYS A 14 -2.51 8.75 2.46
C LYS A 14 -1.40 8.49 1.45
N LYS A 15 -0.29 9.22 1.58
CA LYS A 15 0.88 9.08 0.72
C LYS A 15 2.11 8.88 1.57
N SER A 16 3.02 8.02 1.12
CA SER A 16 4.35 7.89 1.70
C SER A 16 5.27 9.02 1.29
N SER A 17 6.43 9.08 1.94
CA SER A 17 7.58 9.79 1.40
C SER A 17 8.04 9.17 0.07
N VAL A 18 8.81 9.95 -0.69
CA VAL A 18 9.48 9.51 -1.91
C VAL A 18 10.76 8.77 -1.53
N ALA A 19 10.91 7.52 -1.98
CA ALA A 19 12.09 6.70 -1.74
C ALA A 19 13.22 7.02 -2.73
N SER A 20 13.76 8.24 -2.66
CA SER A 20 14.73 8.74 -3.65
C SER A 20 16.07 8.00 -3.62
N GLY A 21 16.56 7.61 -4.78
CA GLY A 21 17.90 7.03 -4.94
C GLY A 21 18.09 5.63 -4.34
N GLN A 22 17.00 4.91 -4.02
CA GLN A 22 17.06 3.59 -3.37
C GLN A 22 17.13 2.41 -4.36
N GLY A 23 17.11 2.67 -5.67
CA GLY A 23 17.25 1.63 -6.70
C GLY A 23 15.99 0.78 -6.84
N SER A 24 16.16 -0.53 -7.07
CA SER A 24 15.07 -1.47 -7.37
C SER A 24 14.35 -2.04 -6.14
N GLU A 25 14.89 -1.81 -4.94
CA GLU A 25 14.35 -2.32 -3.67
C GLU A 25 14.10 -1.15 -2.69
N PRO A 26 13.20 -0.20 -3.04
CA PRO A 26 12.89 0.94 -2.17
C PRO A 26 12.24 0.48 -0.87
N ALA A 27 12.60 1.14 0.23
CA ALA A 27 12.01 0.95 1.54
C ALA A 27 11.48 2.26 2.11
N TRP A 28 10.19 2.28 2.44
CA TRP A 28 9.55 3.42 3.11
C TRP A 28 9.60 3.27 4.63
N ASN A 29 9.37 2.07 5.16
CA ASN A 29 9.29 1.81 6.61
C ASN A 29 8.32 2.76 7.35
N GLU A 30 7.23 3.12 6.68
CA GLU A 30 6.20 4.04 7.18
C GLU A 30 4.95 3.29 7.65
N THR A 31 4.28 3.83 8.66
CA THR A 31 3.03 3.30 9.21
C THR A 31 1.89 4.29 9.00
N PHE A 32 0.77 3.80 8.47
CA PHE A 32 -0.42 4.60 8.21
C PHE A 32 -1.60 4.04 9.00
N LEU A 33 -2.36 4.93 9.66
CA LEU A 33 -3.56 4.58 10.42
C LEU A 33 -4.81 4.99 9.65
N PHE A 34 -5.67 4.02 9.36
CA PHE A 34 -6.98 4.21 8.73
C PHE A 34 -8.09 3.88 9.72
N THR A 35 -9.13 4.69 9.74
CA THR A 35 -10.35 4.38 10.49
C THR A 35 -11.23 3.46 9.65
N ILE A 36 -11.56 2.28 10.17
CA ILE A 36 -12.45 1.32 9.52
C ILE A 36 -13.84 1.52 10.11
N THR A 37 -14.85 1.62 9.25
CA THR A 37 -16.25 1.89 9.66
C THR A 37 -17.19 0.73 9.35
N ASP A 38 -16.94 -0.05 8.28
CA ASP A 38 -17.66 -1.31 8.06
C ASP A 38 -16.72 -2.47 7.68
N GLY A 39 -17.18 -3.70 7.88
CA GLY A 39 -16.37 -4.92 7.77
C GLY A 39 -16.08 -5.45 6.36
N LEU A 40 -16.33 -4.69 5.29
CA LEU A 40 -16.10 -5.11 3.88
C LEU A 40 -15.11 -4.19 3.15
N GLU A 41 -14.20 -3.58 3.89
CA GLU A 41 -13.25 -2.61 3.35
C GLU A 41 -12.02 -3.27 2.71
N GLN A 42 -11.48 -2.59 1.71
CA GLN A 42 -10.28 -3.02 0.99
C GLN A 42 -9.25 -1.89 1.02
N LEU A 43 -7.98 -2.26 1.19
CA LEU A 43 -6.86 -1.34 1.06
C LEU A 43 -6.38 -1.34 -0.38
N SER A 44 -6.61 -0.24 -1.09
CA SER A 44 -6.02 0.03 -2.40
C SER A 44 -4.64 0.65 -2.22
N ILE A 45 -3.67 0.13 -2.95
CA ILE A 45 -2.30 0.61 -2.93
C ILE A 45 -1.87 0.87 -4.37
N LYS A 46 -1.37 2.08 -4.62
CA LYS A 46 -0.84 2.50 -5.90
C LYS A 46 0.60 2.97 -5.72
N ILE A 47 1.49 2.46 -6.56
CA ILE A 47 2.89 2.85 -6.59
C ILE A 47 3.10 3.79 -7.77
N MET A 48 3.64 4.96 -7.46
CA MET A 48 3.99 6.01 -8.42
C MET A 48 5.49 6.23 -8.38
N ASP A 49 6.08 6.64 -9.49
CA ASP A 49 7.45 7.12 -9.58
C ASP A 49 7.44 8.65 -9.61
N SER A 50 8.16 9.30 -8.69
CA SER A 50 8.25 10.75 -8.69
C SER A 50 9.34 11.19 -9.65
N ASP A 51 8.94 11.93 -10.68
CA ASP A 51 9.84 12.51 -11.67
C ASP A 51 9.79 14.04 -11.60
N VAL A 52 10.74 14.72 -12.25
CA VAL A 52 10.80 16.20 -12.29
C VAL A 52 9.59 16.82 -13.04
N GLY A 53 8.72 15.99 -13.65
CA GLY A 53 7.52 16.37 -14.38
C GLY A 53 6.26 15.67 -13.86
N ASP A 54 5.59 14.91 -14.73
CA ASP A 54 4.43 14.10 -14.35
C ASP A 54 4.89 12.81 -13.68
N ASP A 55 4.25 12.44 -12.56
CA ASP A 55 4.55 11.19 -11.86
C ASP A 55 4.08 9.97 -12.67
N ASP A 56 4.95 8.97 -12.78
CA ASP A 56 4.72 7.78 -13.60
C ASP A 56 4.04 6.65 -12.81
N PHE A 57 2.98 6.06 -13.36
CA PHE A 57 2.32 4.93 -12.72
C PHE A 57 3.14 3.63 -12.85
N VAL A 58 3.59 3.08 -11.72
CA VAL A 58 4.42 1.86 -11.67
C VAL A 58 3.54 0.61 -11.66
N GLY A 59 2.56 0.58 -10.76
CA GLY A 59 1.62 -0.52 -10.58
C GLY A 59 0.77 -0.38 -9.32
N GLU A 60 -0.17 -1.28 -9.13
CA GLU A 60 -1.15 -1.26 -8.05
C GLU A 60 -1.48 -2.66 -7.53
N LEU A 61 -2.12 -2.70 -6.37
CA LEU A 61 -2.69 -3.89 -5.76
C LEU A 61 -3.85 -3.50 -4.84
N ILE A 62 -4.69 -4.48 -4.54
CA ILE A 62 -5.81 -4.36 -3.61
C ILE A 62 -5.71 -5.49 -2.60
N ILE A 63 -5.78 -5.14 -1.31
CA ILE A 63 -5.73 -6.09 -0.20
C ILE A 63 -7.09 -6.06 0.53
N PRO A 64 -7.86 -7.16 0.50
CA PRO A 64 -9.06 -7.30 1.33
C PRO A 64 -8.71 -7.24 2.82
N LEU A 65 -9.41 -6.41 3.61
CA LEU A 65 -9.15 -6.24 5.04
C LEU A 65 -9.97 -7.19 5.92
N GLU A 66 -10.96 -7.89 5.36
CA GLU A 66 -11.82 -8.83 6.07
C GLU A 66 -11.05 -9.87 6.92
N PRO A 67 -9.92 -10.45 6.46
CA PRO A 67 -9.14 -11.38 7.27
C PRO A 67 -8.58 -10.77 8.57
N LEU A 68 -8.34 -9.45 8.60
CA LEU A 68 -7.83 -8.76 9.79
C LEU A 68 -8.87 -8.64 10.89
N PHE A 69 -10.16 -8.59 10.55
CA PHE A 69 -11.22 -8.46 11.55
C PHE A 69 -11.37 -9.71 12.42
N THR A 70 -10.94 -10.88 11.91
CA THR A 70 -10.90 -12.14 12.67
C THR A 70 -9.52 -12.40 13.28
N GLY A 71 -8.45 -12.15 12.52
CA GLY A 71 -7.08 -12.49 12.92
C GLY A 71 -6.36 -11.41 13.74
N GLY A 72 -6.84 -10.17 13.71
CA GLY A 72 -6.23 -9.00 14.37
C GLY A 72 -4.92 -8.51 13.74
N ASN A 73 -4.13 -9.40 13.12
CA ASN A 73 -2.84 -9.06 12.54
C ASN A 73 -2.53 -9.94 11.32
N ILE A 74 -1.91 -9.32 10.31
CA ILE A 74 -1.20 -9.99 9.21
C ILE A 74 0.27 -9.56 9.32
N PRO A 75 1.21 -10.50 9.53
CA PRO A 75 2.63 -10.17 9.57
C PRO A 75 3.09 -9.63 8.21
N VAL A 76 4.27 -9.02 8.17
CA VAL A 76 4.83 -8.49 6.93
C VAL A 76 4.88 -9.60 5.87
N LYS A 77 4.12 -9.41 4.80
CA LYS A 77 3.98 -10.35 3.68
C LYS A 77 4.23 -9.63 2.36
N ALA A 78 4.79 -10.35 1.39
CA ALA A 78 4.93 -9.88 0.02
C ALA A 78 3.59 -9.99 -0.74
N TYR A 79 3.25 -8.92 -1.45
CA TYR A 79 2.08 -8.83 -2.32
C TYR A 79 2.51 -8.43 -3.73
N THR A 80 2.02 -9.16 -4.72
CA THR A 80 2.31 -8.88 -6.12
C THR A 80 1.72 -7.55 -6.55
N VAL A 81 2.56 -6.69 -7.13
CA VAL A 81 2.16 -5.43 -7.75
C VAL A 81 1.89 -5.68 -9.22
N LYS A 82 0.75 -5.20 -9.74
CA LYS A 82 0.37 -5.37 -11.14
C LYS A 82 0.17 -4.03 -11.85
N ARG A 83 0.46 -3.98 -13.14
CA ARG A 83 0.08 -2.87 -14.04
C ARG A 83 -0.74 -3.48 -15.18
N GLY A 84 -2.07 -3.37 -15.08
CA GLY A 84 -2.98 -4.19 -15.88
C GLY A 84 -2.80 -5.68 -15.52
N GLU A 85 -2.63 -6.53 -16.53
CA GLU A 85 -2.42 -7.97 -16.31
C GLU A 85 -0.95 -8.35 -16.04
N LYS A 86 -0.01 -7.41 -16.17
CA LYS A 86 1.42 -7.68 -16.00
C LYS A 86 1.87 -7.50 -14.57
N GLU A 87 2.58 -8.48 -14.04
CA GLU A 87 3.28 -8.37 -12.76
C GLU A 87 4.51 -7.45 -12.91
N ARG A 88 4.71 -6.58 -11.91
CA ARG A 88 5.76 -5.55 -11.90
C ARG A 88 6.72 -5.68 -10.71
N GLY A 89 6.53 -6.71 -9.89
CA GLY A 89 7.31 -6.96 -8.67
C GLY A 89 6.41 -7.22 -7.47
N GLU A 90 6.97 -7.03 -6.28
CA GLU A 90 6.27 -7.22 -5.02
C GLU A 90 6.46 -6.01 -4.09
N ILE A 91 5.49 -5.78 -3.22
CA ILE A 91 5.60 -4.85 -2.08
C ILE A 91 5.38 -5.63 -0.79
N ARG A 92 6.15 -5.30 0.27
CA ARG A 92 6.04 -5.95 1.58
C ARG A 92 5.27 -5.07 2.56
N ILE A 93 4.20 -5.62 3.12
CA ILE A 93 3.27 -4.88 3.98
C ILE A 93 2.87 -5.76 5.16
N GLY A 94 2.91 -5.20 6.37
CA GLY A 94 2.27 -5.76 7.57
C GLY A 94 1.01 -4.95 7.90
N LEU A 95 -0.01 -5.62 8.43
CA LEU A 95 -1.30 -5.00 8.73
C LEU A 95 -1.74 -5.40 10.14
N SER A 96 -2.28 -4.45 10.89
CA SER A 96 -2.83 -4.68 12.24
C SER A 96 -4.16 -3.98 12.36
N PHE A 97 -5.13 -4.65 12.98
CA PHE A 97 -6.45 -4.11 13.25
C PHE A 97 -6.63 -3.93 14.76
N PHE A 98 -7.09 -2.74 15.16
CA PHE A 98 -7.32 -2.35 16.54
C PHE A 98 -8.79 -1.95 16.67
N PRO A 99 -9.68 -2.85 17.12
CA PRO A 99 -11.09 -2.50 17.31
C PRO A 99 -11.22 -1.43 18.40
N GLU A 100 -12.07 -0.43 18.16
CA GLU A 100 -12.48 0.51 19.19
C GLU A 100 -13.38 -0.24 20.18
N ALA A 101 -13.11 -0.07 21.48
CA ALA A 101 -13.76 -0.81 22.57
C ALA A 101 -15.14 -0.24 22.94
#